data_AF-A0A1S3DKA8-F1
#
_entry.id   AF-A0A1S3DKA8-F1
#
_cell.length_a   1.000
_cell.length_b   1.000
_cell.length_c   1.000
_cell.angle_alpha   90.00
_cell.angle_beta   90.00
_cell.angle_gamma   90.00
#
_symmetry.space_group_name_H-M   'P 1'
#
loop_
_entity.id
_entity.type
_entity.pdbx_description
1 polymer ?
#
loop_
_entity_poly.entity_id
_entity_poly.type
_entity_poly.pdbx_seq_one_letter_code
_entity_poly.pdbx_strand_id
1 'polypeptide(L)'
;MDVKLSSSKIFTSSCIELKRDELDEKYEKCHSILQKMLHGLSEQECNDMLNKTICKDKQHEEIVILGLLTNILVDPSNGAK
;
A
#
# COMPACT_ATOMS: atom_id res chain seq x y z
N MET A 1 12.41 -11.87 -25.03
CA MET A 1 12.56 -10.76 -24.06
C MET A 1 11.88 -11.24 -22.79
N ASP A 2 12.64 -11.63 -21.78
CA ASP A 2 12.09 -12.01 -20.48
C ASP A 2 11.52 -10.76 -19.80
N VAL A 3 10.21 -10.67 -19.73
CA VAL A 3 9.53 -9.64 -18.93
C VAL A 3 9.72 -10.02 -17.48
N LYS A 4 10.75 -9.46 -16.83
CA LYS A 4 10.92 -9.61 -15.38
C LYS A 4 9.86 -8.78 -14.69
N LEU A 5 8.74 -9.41 -14.32
CA LEU A 5 7.73 -8.77 -13.47
C LEU A 5 8.37 -8.44 -12.11
N SER A 6 8.08 -7.24 -11.58
CA SER A 6 8.46 -6.90 -10.22
C SER A 6 7.76 -7.85 -9.27
N SER A 7 8.50 -8.52 -8.38
CA SER A 7 7.91 -9.41 -7.39
C SER A 7 6.91 -8.63 -6.53
N SER A 8 5.68 -9.16 -6.42
CA SER A 8 4.73 -8.66 -5.44
C SER A 8 5.26 -8.85 -4.03
N LYS A 9 4.80 -8.00 -3.11
CA LYS A 9 5.08 -8.13 -1.68
C LYS A 9 4.04 -8.97 -0.94
N ILE A 10 2.84 -9.11 -1.48
CA ILE A 10 1.70 -9.77 -0.80
C ILE A 10 1.01 -10.86 -1.62
N PHE A 11 1.32 -10.97 -2.91
CA PHE A 11 0.82 -12.05 -3.78
C PHE A 11 1.95 -12.99 -4.20
N THR A 12 1.62 -14.27 -4.34
CA THR A 12 2.50 -15.26 -4.98
C THR A 12 2.03 -15.50 -6.40
N SER A 13 2.88 -15.19 -7.38
CA SER A 13 2.60 -15.44 -8.80
C SER A 13 3.34 -16.66 -9.31
N SER A 14 2.70 -17.39 -10.21
CA SER A 14 3.31 -18.49 -10.95
C SER A 14 4.06 -18.02 -12.20
N CYS A 15 4.93 -18.85 -12.77
CA CYS A 15 5.66 -18.53 -14.00
C CYS A 15 4.78 -18.45 -15.26
N ILE A 16 3.51 -18.87 -15.18
CA ILE A 16 2.54 -18.79 -16.28
C ILE A 16 1.70 -17.51 -16.24
N GLU A 17 1.75 -16.74 -15.16
CA GLU A 17 1.11 -15.42 -15.10
C GLU A 17 1.92 -14.42 -15.93
N LEU A 18 1.38 -14.07 -17.10
CA LEU A 18 2.01 -13.16 -18.05
C LEU A 18 1.85 -11.68 -17.67
N LYS A 19 0.90 -11.38 -16.78
CA LYS A 19 0.60 -10.03 -16.28
C LYS A 19 0.37 -10.08 -14.79
N ARG A 20 0.70 -8.97 -14.13
CA ARG A 20 0.40 -8.77 -12.73
C ARG A 20 -1.09 -8.56 -12.53
N ASP A 21 -1.59 -9.03 -11.39
CA ASP A 21 -2.99 -8.84 -11.01
C ASP A 21 -3.30 -7.35 -10.76
N GLU A 22 -4.44 -6.88 -11.25
CA GLU A 22 -4.86 -5.48 -11.10
C GLU A 22 -5.03 -5.07 -9.63
N LEU A 23 -5.45 -6.01 -8.76
CA LEU A 23 -5.54 -5.76 -7.33
C LEU A 23 -4.15 -5.61 -6.73
N ASP A 24 -3.19 -6.45 -7.12
CA ASP A 24 -1.81 -6.37 -6.65
C ASP A 24 -1.16 -5.03 -7.04
N GLU A 25 -1.36 -4.57 -8.28
CA GLU A 25 -0.93 -3.24 -8.72
C GLU A 25 -1.59 -2.13 -7.90
N LYS A 26 -2.89 -2.26 -7.59
CA LYS A 26 -3.63 -1.30 -6.78
C LYS A 26 -3.10 -1.24 -5.34
N TYR A 27 -2.89 -2.39 -4.70
CA TYR A 27 -2.32 -2.47 -3.35
C TYR A 27 -0.93 -1.83 -3.29
N GLU A 28 -0.04 -2.15 -4.24
CA GLU A 28 1.29 -1.56 -4.25
C GLU A 28 1.26 -0.05 -4.50
N LYS A 29 0.38 0.43 -5.39
CA LYS A 29 0.20 1.86 -5.63
C LYS A 29 -0.27 2.58 -4.36
N CYS A 30 -1.30 2.06 -3.69
CA CYS A 30 -1.82 2.65 -2.45
C CYS A 30 -0.76 2.63 -1.33
N HIS A 31 -0.03 1.51 -1.18
CA HIS A 31 1.07 1.40 -0.22
C HIS A 31 2.19 2.40 -0.50
N SER A 32 2.60 2.55 -1.76
CA SER A 32 3.64 3.51 -2.16
C SER A 32 3.23 4.95 -1.89
N ILE A 33 1.98 5.31 -2.16
CA ILE A 33 1.45 6.65 -1.86
C ILE A 33 1.42 6.89 -0.34
N LEU A 34 0.93 5.92 0.43
CA LEU A 34 0.89 6.00 1.90
C LEU A 34 2.30 6.18 2.47
N GLN A 35 3.25 5.35 2.07
CA GLN A 35 4.64 5.42 2.55
C GLN A 35 5.28 6.78 2.27
N LYS A 36 5.05 7.35 1.07
CA LYS A 36 5.53 8.70 0.73
C LYS A 36 4.87 9.78 1.58
N MET A 37 3.58 9.64 1.88
CA MET A 37 2.82 10.61 2.66
C MET A 37 3.27 10.63 4.13
N LEU A 38 3.65 9.48 4.69
CA LEU A 38 4.05 9.34 6.09
C LEU A 38 5.57 9.45 6.31
N HIS A 39 6.36 9.49 5.24
CA HIS A 39 7.81 9.48 5.33
C HIS A 39 8.35 10.66 6.14
N GLY A 40 9.15 10.36 7.17
CA GLY A 40 9.81 11.36 8.01
C GLY A 40 8.89 12.05 9.03
N LEU A 41 7.64 11.63 9.13
CA LEU A 41 6.72 12.11 10.16
C LEU A 41 6.89 11.33 11.46
N SER A 42 6.65 11.99 12.60
CA SER A 42 6.43 11.33 13.87
C SER A 42 5.12 10.55 13.88
N GLU A 43 4.92 9.70 14.89
CA GLU A 43 3.68 8.92 15.03
C GLU A 43 2.43 9.81 15.16
N GLN A 44 2.53 10.89 15.95
CA GLN A 44 1.44 11.85 16.09
C GLN A 44 1.13 12.53 14.75
N GLU A 45 2.15 13.00 14.03
CA GLU A 45 1.97 13.63 12.72
C GLU A 45 1.43 12.66 11.67
N CYS A 46 1.81 11.37 11.73
CA CYS A 46 1.22 10.34 10.89
C CYS A 46 -0.28 10.23 11.12
N ASN A 47 -0.72 10.14 12.39
CA ASN A 47 -2.13 10.04 12.74
C ASN A 47 -2.93 11.26 12.28
N ASP A 48 -2.40 12.47 12.48
CA ASP A 48 -3.03 13.71 12.02
C ASP A 48 -3.13 13.76 10.49
N MET A 49 -2.07 13.35 9.78
CA MET A 49 -2.05 13.31 8.32
C MET A 49 -3.06 12.29 7.76
N LEU A 50 -3.17 11.12 8.39
CA LEU A 50 -4.12 10.06 7.98
C LEU A 50 -5.57 10.54 8.17
N ASN A 51 -5.89 11.08 9.35
CA ASN A 51 -7.22 11.62 9.67
C ASN A 51 -7.62 12.77 8.74
N LYS A 52 -6.66 13.63 8.38
CA LYS A 52 -6.92 14.70 7.41
C LYS A 52 -7.15 14.15 6.01
N THR A 53 -6.44 13.10 5.63
CA THR A 53 -6.47 12.57 4.26
C THR A 53 -7.70 11.73 3.99
N ILE A 54 -8.11 10.88 4.94
CA ILE A 54 -9.30 10.02 4.80
C ILE A 54 -10.58 10.84 4.60
N CYS A 55 -10.65 12.04 5.18
CA CYS A 55 -11.83 12.91 5.10
C CYS A 55 -11.95 13.75 3.80
N LYS A 56 -10.99 13.66 2.86
CA LYS A 56 -11.00 14.51 1.66
C LYS A 56 -12.04 14.07 0.63
N ASP A 57 -11.94 12.82 0.19
CA ASP A 57 -12.83 12.20 -0.79
C ASP A 57 -12.63 10.67 -0.74
N LYS A 58 -13.50 9.95 -1.48
CA LYS A 58 -13.48 8.49 -1.53
C LYS A 58 -12.17 7.90 -2.07
N GLN A 59 -11.46 8.62 -2.94
CA GLN A 59 -10.21 8.14 -3.51
C GLN A 59 -9.08 8.19 -2.46
N HIS A 60 -9.01 9.27 -1.68
CA HIS A 60 -8.06 9.39 -0.59
C HIS A 60 -8.38 8.42 0.55
N GLU A 61 -9.66 8.23 0.86
CA GLU A 61 -10.12 7.21 1.80
C GLU A 61 -9.61 5.83 1.38
N GLU A 62 -9.83 5.44 0.13
CA GLU A 62 -9.35 4.17 -0.41
C GLU A 62 -7.82 4.03 -0.35
N ILE A 63 -7.07 5.09 -0.69
CA ILE A 63 -5.60 5.09 -0.58
C ILE A 63 -5.14 4.81 0.84
N VAL A 64 -5.75 5.47 1.84
CA VAL A 64 -5.39 5.29 3.25
C VAL A 64 -5.72 3.88 3.70
N ILE A 65 -6.93 3.39 3.43
CA ILE A 65 -7.39 2.06 3.87
C ILE A 65 -6.55 0.95 3.22
N LEU A 66 -6.42 0.94 1.89
CA LEU A 66 -5.67 -0.10 1.19
C LEU A 66 -4.17 0.00 1.46
N GLY A 67 -3.65 1.22 1.62
CA GLY A 67 -2.26 1.44 1.98
C GLY A 67 -1.93 0.85 3.36
N LEU A 68 -2.78 1.11 4.37
CA LEU A 68 -2.58 0.59 5.73
C LEU A 68 -2.74 -0.92 5.77
N LEU A 69 -3.76 -1.46 5.10
CA LEU A 69 -3.96 -2.89 4.95
C LEU A 69 -2.72 -3.55 4.34
N THR A 70 -2.21 -3.01 3.23
CA THR A 70 -0.99 -3.52 2.58
C THR A 70 0.21 -3.42 3.53
N ASN A 71 0.33 -2.34 4.30
CA ASN A 71 1.42 -2.17 5.24
C ASN A 71 1.45 -3.25 6.33
N ILE A 72 0.27 -3.66 6.81
CA ILE A 72 0.11 -4.76 7.78
C ILE A 72 0.40 -6.11 7.12
N LEU A 73 -0.06 -6.33 5.89
CA LEU A 73 0.18 -7.59 5.16
C LEU A 73 1.66 -7.79 4.80
N VAL A 74 2.39 -6.71 4.52
CA VAL A 74 3.84 -6.75 4.25
C VAL A 74 4.64 -6.97 5.54
N ASP A 75 4.26 -6.31 6.63
CA ASP A 75 4.89 -6.46 7.94
C ASP A 75 3.82 -6.47 9.04
N PRO A 76 3.47 -7.67 9.56
CA PRO A 76 2.42 -7.84 10.56
C PRO A 76 2.64 -7.07 11.86
N SER A 77 3.89 -6.69 12.18
CA SER A 77 4.18 -5.90 13.38
C SER A 77 3.54 -4.50 13.33
N ASN A 78 3.23 -4.00 12.14
CA ASN A 78 2.56 -2.72 11.96
C ASN A 78 1.08 -2.74 12.34
N GLY A 79 0.46 -3.92 12.53
CA GLY A 79 -0.94 -4.02 12.98
C GLY A 79 -1.14 -3.83 14.49
N ALA A 80 -0.05 -3.78 15.27
CA ALA A 80 -0.09 -3.60 16.72
C ALA A 80 0.08 -2.13 17.17
N LYS A 81 0.22 -1.21 16.21
CA LYS A 81 0.31 0.24 16.40
C LYS A 81 -1.08 0.85 16.35
#